data_AF-A0AAU2BQX7-F1
#
_entry.id   AF-A0AAU2BQX7-F1
#
_cell.length_a   1.000
_cell.length_b   1.000
_cell.length_c   1.000
_cell.angle_alpha   90.00
_cell.angle_beta   90.00
_cell.angle_gamma   90.00
#
_symmetry.space_group_name_H-M   'P 1'
#
loop_
_entity.id
_entity.type
_entity.pdbx_description
1 polymer ?
#
loop_
_entity_poly.entity_id
_entity_poly.type
_entity_poly.pdbx_seq_one_letter_code
_entity_poly.pdbx_strand_id
1 'polypeptide(L)'
;MTPDREDRPPSSDEIAELRARVAQLESGGPARPRPRHHLRSFFAGLLIVIVAILTPLSAVATWASDIVGDTDRYVATMKPLASDPDVQAAVTNRVTNVVMENIDLKTLLSDVAPADRPRLEKALGKLSGPLTSGLSGFVHDTVQKFVSSDAFEKLWTGLNRRVHTAVDKALTGSGGGAVKLTNDTVTIDLAPVIAEAKQRLVDRGLGVASKIPDVHTDFTIVTSDSIGKIKKGFRLLQLMGVWLPILTLVLAAVAVLLAVRKRRALVAVGIAIAVGAAILGIGLWAFRAIYLDGLPSEVSQPAAGAVYDALVRFLRTTVRMVITVGVLVALAAWLTGEGRAATRVMSMWRGGIGAVRDAAGLTGGPVGAWVHRAKSWLNWTVVAVSAVIMLVWDRPTGVVIVWIALCALIAFAVIEFLDDDGSPHMTAAPAG
;
A
#
# COMPACT_ATOMS: atom_id res chain seq x y z
N MET A 1 3.86 28.86 75.08
CA MET A 1 4.79 29.97 74.82
C MET A 1 6.19 29.45 75.12
N THR A 2 6.91 28.94 74.12
CA THR A 2 8.31 28.47 74.24
C THR A 2 9.22 29.54 73.65
N PRO A 3 10.01 30.27 74.46
CA PRO A 3 10.98 31.22 73.93
C PRO A 3 12.36 30.55 73.74
N ASP A 4 13.14 31.16 72.86
CA ASP A 4 14.59 31.04 72.65
C ASP A 4 15.14 29.76 72.02
N ARG A 5 15.08 29.75 70.68
CA ARG A 5 15.97 28.96 69.82
C ARG A 5 16.67 29.83 68.77
N GLU A 6 17.01 31.07 69.11
CA GLU A 6 17.86 31.93 68.29
C GLU A 6 19.04 32.42 69.17
N ASP A 7 20.25 32.41 68.61
CA ASP A 7 21.52 32.89 69.19
C ASP A 7 22.40 31.95 70.05
N ARG A 8 22.44 30.65 69.72
CA ARG A 8 23.60 29.82 70.15
C ARG A 8 24.69 29.88 69.07
N PRO A 9 25.94 30.29 69.37
CA PRO A 9 27.02 30.27 68.39
C PRO A 9 27.22 28.83 67.91
N PRO A 10 27.42 28.62 66.60
CA PRO A 10 27.53 27.28 66.03
C PRO A 10 28.63 26.51 66.75
N SER A 11 28.32 25.28 67.14
CA SER A 11 29.27 24.42 67.83
C SER A 11 30.48 24.16 66.91
N SER A 12 31.66 23.94 67.48
CA SER A 12 32.88 23.68 66.68
C SER A 12 32.71 22.50 65.72
N ASP A 13 31.88 21.53 66.08
CA ASP A 13 31.54 20.37 65.26
C ASP A 13 30.65 20.75 64.06
N GLU A 14 29.71 21.68 64.25
CA GLU A 14 28.86 22.20 63.18
C GLU A 14 29.65 23.05 62.19
N ILE A 15 30.61 23.85 62.67
CA ILE A 15 31.53 24.59 61.80
C ILE A 15 32.43 23.62 61.02
N ALA A 16 32.88 22.53 61.64
CA ALA A 16 33.68 21.50 60.97
C ALA A 16 32.87 20.74 59.90
N GLU A 17 31.60 20.40 60.19
CA GLU A 17 30.69 19.78 59.22
C GLU A 17 30.38 20.72 58.06
N LEU A 18 30.12 22.01 58.34
CA LEU A 18 29.87 23.01 57.30
C LEU A 18 31.11 23.24 56.45
N ARG A 19 32.31 23.29 57.03
CA ARG A 19 33.57 23.38 56.27
C ARG A 19 33.84 22.13 55.45
N ALA A 20 33.51 20.95 55.95
CA ALA A 20 33.60 19.70 55.20
C ALA A 20 32.62 19.67 54.02
N ARG A 21 31.38 20.14 54.22
CA ARG A 21 30.38 20.29 53.14
C ARG A 21 30.77 21.34 52.11
N VAL A 22 31.26 22.49 52.54
CA VAL A 22 31.73 23.54 51.64
C VAL A 22 32.96 23.06 50.87
N ALA A 23 33.94 22.41 51.51
CA ALA A 23 35.07 21.80 50.82
C ALA A 23 34.63 20.70 49.84
N GLN A 24 33.60 19.92 50.17
CA GLN A 24 33.02 18.92 49.28
C GLN A 24 32.32 19.57 48.07
N LEU A 25 31.62 20.69 48.26
CA LEU A 25 30.97 21.44 47.19
C LEU A 25 31.97 22.22 46.32
N GLU A 26 33.03 22.77 46.90
CA GLU A 26 34.12 23.46 46.21
C GLU A 26 35.05 22.49 45.47
N SER A 27 35.26 21.28 46.01
CA SER A 27 35.94 20.18 45.30
C SER A 27 35.10 19.64 44.13
N GLY A 28 33.79 19.86 44.15
CA GLY A 28 32.89 19.68 43.02
C GLY A 28 32.99 20.83 42.02
N GLY A 29 34.15 20.99 41.37
CA GLY A 29 34.38 22.00 40.33
C GLY A 29 33.27 22.02 39.25
N PRO A 30 33.16 23.10 38.45
CA PRO A 30 32.02 23.37 37.57
C PRO A 30 31.60 22.13 36.80
N ALA A 31 30.31 21.77 36.93
CA ALA A 31 29.75 20.55 36.36
C ALA A 31 30.24 20.36 34.92
N ARG A 32 31.05 19.32 34.70
CA ARG A 32 31.61 18.99 33.37
C ARG A 32 30.47 19.03 32.33
N PRO A 33 30.63 19.74 31.19
CA PRO A 33 29.58 19.84 30.18
C PRO A 33 29.11 18.43 29.78
N ARG A 34 27.80 18.17 29.91
CA ARG A 34 27.18 16.88 29.63
C ARG A 34 27.56 16.43 28.21
N PRO A 35 28.28 15.32 28.03
CA PRO A 35 28.88 15.00 26.74
C PRO A 35 27.86 14.42 25.75
N ARG A 36 27.87 14.92 24.51
CA ARG A 36 27.57 14.21 23.24
C ARG A 36 26.20 13.50 23.03
N HIS A 37 25.27 13.52 23.98
CA HIS A 37 23.95 12.89 23.81
C HIS A 37 23.02 13.63 22.83
N HIS A 38 23.19 14.95 22.68
CA HIS A 38 22.36 15.78 21.81
C HIS A 38 22.54 15.44 20.32
N LEU A 39 23.78 15.22 19.88
CA LEU A 39 24.09 14.85 18.49
C LEU A 39 23.51 13.49 18.14
N ARG A 40 23.66 12.47 18.99
CA ARG A 40 23.07 11.14 18.76
C ARG A 40 21.55 11.18 18.70
N SER A 41 20.91 11.99 19.55
CA SER A 41 19.46 12.17 19.52
C SER A 41 18.99 12.92 18.27
N PHE A 42 19.76 13.90 17.80
CA PHE A 42 19.49 14.64 16.57
C PHE A 42 19.59 13.72 15.34
N PHE A 43 20.70 12.98 15.19
CA PHE A 43 20.88 12.04 14.09
C PHE A 43 19.83 10.93 14.08
N ALA A 44 19.46 10.40 15.25
CA ALA A 44 18.38 9.42 15.35
C ALA A 44 17.03 10.01 14.90
N GLY A 45 16.72 11.25 15.30
CA GLY A 45 15.53 11.96 14.85
C GLY A 45 15.52 12.20 13.33
N LEU A 46 16.63 12.66 12.78
CA LEU A 46 16.79 12.86 11.33
C LEU A 46 16.58 11.54 10.57
N LEU A 47 17.15 10.44 11.05
CA LEU A 47 17.01 9.13 10.40
C LEU A 47 15.57 8.62 10.45
N ILE A 48 14.83 8.89 11.53
CA ILE A 48 13.39 8.57 11.63
C ILE A 48 12.59 9.35 10.58
N VAL A 49 12.88 10.65 10.40
CA VAL A 49 12.23 11.46 9.36
C VAL A 49 12.56 10.94 7.96
N ILE A 50 13.82 10.57 7.72
CA ILE A 50 14.24 9.97 6.44
C ILE A 50 13.49 8.65 6.20
N VAL A 51 13.35 7.79 7.21
CA VAL A 51 12.56 6.55 7.11
C VAL A 51 11.09 6.84 6.79
N ALA A 52 10.50 7.87 7.41
CA ALA A 52 9.12 8.28 7.14
C ALA A 52 8.92 8.67 5.66
N ILE A 53 9.90 9.36 5.06
CA ILE A 53 9.88 9.79 3.66
C ILE A 53 10.21 8.62 2.72
N LEU A 54 11.19 7.79 3.05
CA LEU A 54 11.58 6.66 2.21
C LEU A 54 10.51 5.58 2.17
N THR A 55 9.69 5.42 3.21
CA THR A 55 8.62 4.41 3.26
C THR A 55 7.64 4.51 2.06
N PRO A 56 6.98 5.66 1.80
CA PRO A 56 6.09 5.79 0.65
C PRO A 56 6.85 5.70 -0.68
N LEU A 57 8.07 6.26 -0.77
CA LEU A 57 8.90 6.14 -1.98
C LEU A 57 9.24 4.68 -2.28
N SER A 58 9.54 3.89 -1.25
CA SER A 58 9.81 2.46 -1.34
C SER A 58 8.62 1.70 -1.86
N ALA A 59 7.44 1.96 -1.32
CA ALA A 59 6.22 1.28 -1.74
C ALA A 59 5.91 1.56 -3.22
N VAL A 60 6.05 2.82 -3.66
CA VAL A 60 5.85 3.21 -5.06
C VAL A 60 6.92 2.63 -5.97
N ALA A 61 8.19 2.66 -5.58
CA ALA A 61 9.29 2.09 -6.38
C ALA A 61 9.13 0.57 -6.54
N THR A 62 8.76 -0.13 -5.47
CA THR A 62 8.49 -1.58 -5.49
C THR A 62 7.31 -1.87 -6.42
N TRP A 63 6.19 -1.17 -6.23
CA TRP A 63 5.00 -1.33 -7.07
C TRP A 63 5.28 -1.05 -8.55
N ALA A 64 6.00 0.02 -8.87
CA ALA A 64 6.30 0.36 -10.25
C ALA A 64 7.29 -0.64 -10.87
N SER A 65 8.31 -1.09 -10.13
CA SER A 65 9.22 -2.16 -10.59
C SER A 65 8.46 -3.45 -10.86
N ASP A 66 7.56 -3.83 -9.96
CA ASP A 66 6.71 -5.01 -10.05
C ASP A 66 5.76 -4.93 -11.25
N ILE A 67 5.03 -3.82 -11.42
CA ILE A 67 4.03 -3.68 -12.46
C ILE A 67 4.67 -3.55 -13.85
N VAL A 68 5.80 -2.86 -13.97
CA VAL A 68 6.46 -2.62 -15.26
C VAL A 68 7.40 -3.76 -15.64
N GLY A 69 8.05 -4.39 -14.65
CA GLY A 69 9.06 -5.43 -14.86
C GLY A 69 8.56 -6.86 -14.75
N ASP A 70 7.35 -7.11 -14.23
CA ASP A 70 6.78 -8.45 -14.10
C ASP A 70 5.47 -8.55 -14.90
N THR A 71 5.55 -9.29 -16.01
CA THR A 71 4.40 -9.51 -16.89
C THR A 71 3.28 -10.29 -16.21
N ASP A 72 3.60 -11.25 -15.35
CA ASP A 72 2.57 -12.03 -14.66
C ASP A 72 1.80 -11.17 -13.67
N ARG A 73 2.51 -10.29 -12.96
CA ARG A 73 1.93 -9.36 -11.99
C ARG A 73 1.10 -8.26 -12.65
N TYR A 74 1.56 -7.74 -13.79
CA TYR A 74 0.77 -6.86 -14.63
C TYR A 74 -0.53 -7.53 -15.11
N VAL A 75 -0.42 -8.74 -15.67
CA VAL A 75 -1.58 -9.48 -16.20
C VAL A 75 -2.56 -9.84 -15.08
N ALA A 76 -2.07 -10.24 -13.90
CA ALA A 76 -2.91 -10.51 -12.73
C ALA A 76 -3.69 -9.27 -12.26
N THR A 77 -3.08 -8.08 -12.40
CA THR A 77 -3.71 -6.79 -12.11
C THR A 77 -4.80 -6.44 -13.12
N MET A 78 -4.55 -6.65 -14.40
CA MET A 78 -5.47 -6.28 -15.49
C MET A 78 -6.57 -7.31 -15.74
N LYS A 79 -6.34 -8.59 -15.44
CA LYS A 79 -7.28 -9.69 -15.72
C LYS A 79 -8.70 -9.45 -15.18
N PRO A 80 -8.92 -8.99 -13.93
CA PRO A 80 -10.27 -8.78 -13.40
C PRO A 80 -11.09 -7.71 -14.13
N LEU A 81 -10.45 -6.80 -14.89
CA LEU A 81 -11.14 -5.77 -15.66
C LEU A 81 -11.95 -6.35 -16.81
N ALA A 82 -11.63 -7.56 -17.28
CA ALA A 82 -12.41 -8.21 -18.34
C ALA A 82 -13.83 -8.57 -17.88
N SER A 83 -14.02 -8.81 -16.59
CA SER A 83 -15.30 -9.12 -15.95
C SER A 83 -15.98 -7.91 -15.30
N ASP A 84 -15.37 -6.71 -15.41
CA ASP A 84 -15.88 -5.50 -14.77
C ASP A 84 -17.02 -4.89 -15.62
N PRO A 85 -18.23 -4.68 -15.06
CA PRO A 85 -19.38 -4.24 -15.85
C PRO A 85 -19.18 -2.85 -16.47
N ASP A 86 -18.46 -1.95 -15.81
CA ASP A 86 -18.21 -0.60 -16.31
C ASP A 86 -17.23 -0.64 -17.49
N VAL A 87 -16.19 -1.47 -17.38
CA VAL A 87 -15.24 -1.71 -18.49
C VAL A 87 -15.94 -2.39 -19.66
N GLN A 88 -16.74 -3.43 -19.41
CA GLN A 88 -17.49 -4.13 -20.44
C GLN A 88 -18.46 -3.18 -21.18
N ALA A 89 -19.18 -2.33 -20.45
CA ALA A 89 -20.07 -1.33 -21.04
C ALA A 89 -19.29 -0.30 -21.87
N ALA A 90 -18.16 0.20 -21.38
CA ALA A 90 -17.32 1.15 -22.11
C ALA A 90 -16.75 0.55 -23.42
N VAL A 91 -16.25 -0.69 -23.37
CA VAL A 91 -15.78 -1.41 -24.56
C VAL A 91 -16.93 -1.64 -25.54
N THR A 92 -18.10 -2.07 -25.05
CA THR A 92 -19.28 -2.31 -25.89
C THR A 92 -19.71 -1.04 -26.61
N ASN A 93 -19.85 0.08 -25.88
CA ASN A 93 -20.20 1.37 -26.45
C ASN A 93 -19.18 1.83 -27.49
N ARG A 94 -17.88 1.72 -27.18
CA ARG A 94 -16.83 2.16 -28.10
C ARG A 94 -16.78 1.33 -29.37
N VAL A 95 -16.87 0.01 -29.26
CA VAL A 95 -16.87 -0.89 -30.42
C VAL A 95 -18.13 -0.67 -31.25
N THR A 96 -19.29 -0.51 -30.61
CA THR A 96 -20.55 -0.21 -31.32
C THR A 96 -20.43 1.09 -32.11
N ASN A 97 -19.94 2.17 -31.49
CA ASN A 97 -19.77 3.45 -32.17
C ASN A 97 -18.80 3.35 -33.35
N VAL A 98 -17.63 2.71 -33.17
CA VAL A 98 -16.66 2.51 -34.25
C VAL A 98 -17.26 1.68 -35.39
N VAL A 99 -18.01 0.62 -35.09
CA VAL A 99 -18.69 -0.18 -36.11
C VAL A 99 -19.72 0.66 -36.86
N MET A 100 -20.57 1.41 -36.15
CA MET A 100 -21.60 2.26 -36.76
C MET A 100 -21.02 3.40 -37.60
N GLU A 101 -19.90 4.00 -37.17
CA GLU A 101 -19.17 5.03 -37.93
C GLU A 101 -18.57 4.49 -39.24
N ASN A 102 -18.22 3.21 -39.29
CA ASN A 102 -17.64 2.56 -40.48
C ASN A 102 -18.67 1.83 -41.35
N ILE A 103 -19.94 1.71 -40.91
CA ILE A 103 -21.02 1.21 -41.76
C ILE A 103 -21.47 2.35 -42.67
N ASP A 104 -20.82 2.44 -43.82
CA ASP A 104 -21.16 3.43 -44.83
C ASP A 104 -22.34 2.91 -45.66
N LEU A 105 -23.54 3.47 -45.46
CA LEU A 105 -24.74 3.11 -46.23
C LEU A 105 -24.50 3.19 -47.75
N LYS A 106 -23.59 4.07 -48.18
CA LYS A 106 -23.16 4.19 -49.57
C LYS A 106 -22.49 2.91 -50.09
N THR A 107 -21.67 2.25 -49.27
CA THR A 107 -21.04 0.97 -49.66
C THR A 107 -22.06 -0.17 -49.75
N LEU A 108 -23.11 -0.15 -48.93
CA LEU A 108 -24.21 -1.12 -49.01
C LEU A 108 -25.11 -0.89 -50.23
N LEU A 109 -25.21 0.36 -50.71
CA LEU A 109 -25.98 0.73 -51.92
C LEU A 109 -25.21 0.50 -53.23
N SER A 110 -23.91 0.22 -53.17
CA SER A 110 -23.06 -0.06 -54.34
C SER A 110 -23.59 -1.23 -55.17
N ASP A 111 -24.10 -2.26 -54.49
CA ASP A 111 -24.60 -3.51 -55.08
C ASP A 111 -26.01 -3.36 -55.69
N VAL A 112 -26.65 -2.21 -55.50
CA VAL A 112 -27.97 -1.91 -56.07
C VAL A 112 -27.80 -1.25 -57.44
N ALA A 113 -28.58 -1.70 -58.42
CA ALA A 113 -28.58 -1.16 -59.78
C ALA A 113 -28.84 0.37 -59.76
N PRO A 114 -28.13 1.18 -60.58
CA PRO A 114 -28.24 2.65 -60.56
C PRO A 114 -29.67 3.19 -60.72
N ALA A 115 -30.53 2.45 -61.43
CA ALA A 115 -31.93 2.82 -61.66
C ALA A 115 -32.82 2.72 -60.40
N ASP A 116 -32.45 1.87 -59.43
CA ASP A 116 -33.25 1.59 -58.23
C ASP A 116 -32.76 2.35 -56.99
N ARG A 117 -31.51 2.86 -57.01
CA ARG A 117 -30.91 3.66 -55.93
C ARG A 117 -31.78 4.84 -55.46
N PRO A 118 -32.40 5.67 -56.35
CA PRO A 118 -33.15 6.84 -55.89
C PRO A 118 -34.43 6.48 -55.10
N ARG A 119 -35.09 5.37 -55.47
CA ARG A 119 -36.27 4.88 -54.74
C ARG A 119 -35.88 4.31 -53.38
N LEU A 120 -34.78 3.57 -53.36
CA LEU A 120 -34.25 2.96 -52.15
C LEU A 120 -33.71 4.01 -51.17
N GLU A 121 -32.99 5.03 -51.64
CA GLU A 121 -32.54 6.18 -50.83
C GLU A 121 -33.73 6.94 -50.22
N LYS A 122 -34.81 7.14 -50.97
CA LYS A 122 -36.01 7.82 -50.46
C LYS A 122 -36.75 6.99 -49.41
N ALA A 123 -36.78 5.66 -49.56
CA ALA A 123 -37.35 4.74 -48.59
C ALA A 123 -36.47 4.64 -47.33
N LEU A 124 -35.15 4.50 -47.52
CA LEU A 124 -34.15 4.51 -46.45
C LEU A 124 -34.10 5.84 -45.72
N GLY A 125 -34.28 6.98 -46.39
CA GLY A 125 -34.34 8.29 -45.73
C GLY A 125 -35.46 8.36 -44.70
N LYS A 126 -36.64 7.80 -45.02
CA LYS A 126 -37.79 7.75 -44.10
C LYS A 126 -37.64 6.72 -42.98
N LEU A 127 -36.91 5.63 -43.23
CA LEU A 127 -36.68 4.55 -42.26
C LEU A 127 -35.32 4.65 -41.57
N SER A 128 -34.52 5.67 -41.89
CA SER A 128 -33.12 5.80 -41.47
C SER A 128 -33.00 5.81 -39.95
N GLY A 129 -33.80 6.61 -39.25
CA GLY A 129 -33.80 6.65 -37.78
C GLY A 129 -34.08 5.28 -37.14
N PRO A 130 -35.25 4.66 -37.39
CA PRO A 130 -35.59 3.34 -36.85
C PRO A 130 -34.63 2.22 -37.26
N LEU A 131 -34.19 2.20 -38.52
CA LEU A 131 -33.25 1.20 -39.03
C LEU A 131 -31.87 1.33 -38.39
N THR A 132 -31.35 2.56 -38.29
CA THR A 132 -30.05 2.82 -37.65
C THR A 132 -30.10 2.51 -36.16
N SER A 133 -31.22 2.81 -35.49
CA SER A 133 -31.43 2.48 -34.08
C SER A 133 -31.52 0.96 -33.86
N GLY A 134 -32.27 0.25 -34.71
CA GLY A 134 -32.38 -1.21 -34.65
C GLY A 134 -31.06 -1.91 -34.95
N LEU A 135 -30.32 -1.43 -35.95
CA LEU A 135 -28.99 -1.94 -36.28
C LEU A 135 -27.99 -1.65 -35.14
N SER A 136 -27.98 -0.43 -34.61
CA SER A 136 -27.14 -0.04 -33.48
C SER A 136 -27.43 -0.93 -32.25
N GLY A 137 -28.70 -1.15 -31.92
CA GLY A 137 -29.12 -2.04 -30.84
C GLY A 137 -28.68 -3.49 -31.06
N PHE A 138 -28.86 -4.03 -32.28
CA PHE A 138 -28.40 -5.37 -32.63
C PHE A 138 -26.87 -5.52 -32.51
N VAL A 139 -26.11 -4.54 -33.02
CA VAL A 139 -24.65 -4.53 -32.91
C VAL A 139 -24.25 -4.44 -31.45
N HIS A 140 -24.85 -3.53 -30.68
CA HIS A 140 -24.61 -3.35 -29.26
C HIS A 140 -24.84 -4.66 -28.48
N ASP A 141 -26.01 -5.30 -28.63
CA ASP A 141 -26.35 -6.55 -27.96
C ASP A 141 -25.39 -7.69 -28.32
N THR A 142 -25.00 -7.77 -29.60
CA THR A 142 -24.05 -8.79 -30.08
C THR A 142 -22.67 -8.58 -29.47
N VAL A 143 -22.19 -7.33 -29.45
CA VAL A 143 -20.91 -6.98 -28.84
C VAL A 143 -20.97 -7.22 -27.32
N GLN A 144 -22.05 -6.82 -26.65
CA GLN A 144 -22.22 -7.04 -25.21
C GLN A 144 -22.20 -8.52 -24.84
N LYS A 145 -22.89 -9.38 -25.60
CA LYS A 145 -22.86 -10.84 -25.41
C LYS A 145 -21.46 -11.41 -25.58
N PHE A 146 -20.68 -10.89 -26.52
CA PHE A 146 -19.29 -11.31 -26.69
C PHE A 146 -18.40 -10.83 -25.53
N VAL A 147 -18.49 -9.54 -25.18
CA VAL A 147 -17.66 -8.89 -24.15
C VAL A 147 -17.94 -9.47 -22.75
N SER A 148 -19.17 -9.90 -22.49
CA SER A 148 -19.55 -10.58 -21.23
C SER A 148 -19.17 -12.06 -21.17
N SER A 149 -18.55 -12.62 -22.20
CA SER A 149 -18.23 -14.06 -22.27
C SER A 149 -16.82 -14.40 -21.78
N ASP A 150 -16.62 -15.65 -21.34
CA ASP A 150 -15.31 -16.20 -21.00
C ASP A 150 -14.28 -16.10 -22.14
N ALA A 151 -14.77 -16.05 -23.40
CA ALA A 151 -13.90 -15.89 -24.57
C ALA A 151 -13.24 -14.51 -24.58
N PHE A 152 -13.98 -13.47 -24.19
CA PHE A 152 -13.43 -12.12 -24.03
C PHE A 152 -12.39 -12.08 -22.91
N GLU A 153 -12.62 -12.72 -21.77
CA GLU A 153 -11.62 -12.77 -20.68
C GLU A 153 -10.29 -13.41 -21.11
N LYS A 154 -10.38 -14.52 -21.85
CA LYS A 154 -9.19 -15.21 -22.41
C LYS A 154 -8.49 -14.34 -23.45
N LEU A 155 -9.24 -13.66 -24.31
CA LEU A 155 -8.68 -12.72 -25.28
C LEU A 155 -7.99 -11.56 -24.55
N TRP A 156 -8.69 -10.88 -23.64
CA TRP A 156 -8.18 -9.79 -22.82
C TRP A 156 -6.86 -10.16 -22.13
N THR A 157 -6.83 -11.28 -21.43
CA THR A 157 -5.65 -11.76 -20.71
C THR A 157 -4.49 -12.04 -21.66
N GLY A 158 -4.77 -12.69 -22.80
CA GLY A 158 -3.77 -12.99 -23.83
C GLY A 158 -3.19 -11.74 -24.48
N LEU A 159 -4.04 -10.76 -24.81
CA LEU A 159 -3.61 -9.49 -25.40
C LEU A 159 -2.74 -8.69 -24.42
N ASN A 160 -3.20 -8.53 -23.16
CA ASN A 160 -2.43 -7.83 -22.12
C ASN A 160 -1.05 -8.47 -21.92
N ARG A 161 -0.97 -9.81 -21.86
CA ARG A 161 0.30 -10.53 -21.72
C ARG A 161 1.25 -10.25 -22.88
N ARG A 162 0.76 -10.32 -24.13
CA ARG A 162 1.59 -10.12 -25.32
C ARG A 162 2.10 -8.70 -25.44
N VAL A 163 1.20 -7.72 -25.24
CA VAL A 163 1.57 -6.30 -25.26
C VAL A 163 2.62 -6.02 -24.19
N HIS A 164 2.39 -6.47 -22.96
CA HIS A 164 3.35 -6.24 -21.87
C HIS A 164 4.68 -6.96 -22.13
N THR A 165 4.67 -8.19 -22.63
CA THR A 165 5.90 -8.93 -22.99
C THR A 165 6.70 -8.20 -24.07
N ALA A 166 6.02 -7.62 -25.06
CA ALA A 166 6.68 -6.86 -26.12
C ALA A 166 7.35 -5.59 -25.58
N VAL A 167 6.67 -4.88 -24.67
CA VAL A 167 7.22 -3.70 -23.98
C VAL A 167 8.40 -4.09 -23.08
N ASP A 168 8.27 -5.15 -22.28
CA ASP A 168 9.35 -5.63 -21.41
C ASP A 168 10.60 -6.01 -22.21
N LYS A 169 10.44 -6.74 -23.33
CA LYS A 169 11.56 -7.05 -24.25
C LYS A 169 12.20 -5.80 -24.84
N ALA A 170 11.39 -4.81 -25.22
CA ALA A 170 11.87 -3.53 -25.72
C ALA A 170 12.71 -2.76 -24.67
N LEU A 171 12.30 -2.81 -23.40
CA LEU A 171 12.94 -2.11 -22.29
C LEU A 171 14.19 -2.84 -21.77
N THR A 172 14.15 -4.16 -21.65
CA THR A 172 15.23 -4.97 -21.10
C THR A 172 16.29 -5.37 -22.12
N GLY A 173 15.91 -5.51 -23.39
CA GLY A 173 16.75 -6.10 -24.44
C GLY A 173 16.88 -7.63 -24.35
N SER A 174 16.12 -8.28 -23.46
CA SER A 174 16.16 -9.73 -23.20
C SER A 174 15.41 -10.50 -24.28
N GLY A 175 15.98 -10.64 -25.47
CA GLY A 175 15.22 -11.21 -26.59
C GLY A 175 16.00 -11.74 -27.78
N GLY A 176 17.31 -11.95 -27.67
CA GLY A 176 18.12 -12.67 -28.66
C GLY A 176 17.79 -12.38 -30.14
N GLY A 177 18.40 -11.34 -30.71
CA GLY A 177 18.73 -11.30 -32.14
C GLY A 177 17.63 -11.01 -33.18
N ALA A 178 16.33 -10.93 -32.83
CA ALA A 178 15.26 -10.66 -33.80
C ALA A 178 14.72 -9.21 -33.79
N VAL A 179 15.48 -8.26 -33.26
CA VAL A 179 15.23 -6.83 -33.48
C VAL A 179 16.46 -6.29 -34.20
N LYS A 180 16.39 -6.23 -35.54
CA LYS A 180 17.32 -5.40 -36.30
C LYS A 180 17.17 -3.98 -35.75
N LEU A 181 18.17 -3.52 -35.00
CA LEU A 181 18.41 -2.10 -34.82
C LEU A 181 18.66 -1.52 -36.22
N THR A 182 17.60 -1.11 -36.88
CA THR A 182 17.71 -0.23 -38.02
C THR A 182 17.44 1.15 -37.44
N ASN A 183 18.51 1.85 -37.06
CA ASN A 183 18.49 3.27 -36.64
C ASN A 183 17.67 3.58 -35.38
N ASP A 184 18.11 3.13 -34.21
CA ASP A 184 17.67 3.59 -32.87
C ASP A 184 16.15 3.66 -32.60
N THR A 185 15.35 2.90 -33.35
CA THR A 185 13.89 2.85 -33.20
C THR A 185 13.48 1.46 -32.79
N VAL A 186 12.79 1.34 -31.64
CA VAL A 186 12.17 0.07 -31.22
C VAL A 186 10.72 0.09 -31.69
N THR A 187 10.48 -0.47 -32.87
CA THR A 187 9.13 -0.64 -33.40
C THR A 187 8.51 -1.88 -32.77
N ILE A 188 7.43 -1.69 -32.01
CA ILE A 188 6.62 -2.81 -31.50
C ILE A 188 5.56 -3.10 -32.57
N ASP A 189 5.71 -4.22 -33.26
CA ASP A 189 4.69 -4.69 -34.20
C ASP A 189 3.49 -5.25 -33.41
N LEU A 190 2.42 -4.46 -33.38
CA LEU A 190 1.14 -4.85 -32.77
C LEU A 190 0.23 -5.60 -33.78
N ALA A 191 0.62 -5.72 -35.05
CA ALA A 191 -0.20 -6.40 -36.06
C ALA A 191 -0.54 -7.86 -35.67
N PRO A 192 0.37 -8.68 -35.11
CA PRO A 192 0.02 -10.03 -34.67
C PRO A 192 -1.04 -10.06 -33.54
N VAL A 193 -1.04 -9.03 -32.69
CA VAL A 193 -1.97 -8.88 -31.56
C VAL A 193 -3.37 -8.52 -32.09
N ILE A 194 -3.42 -7.58 -33.03
CA ILE A 194 -4.66 -7.14 -33.70
C ILE A 194 -5.25 -8.26 -34.55
N ALA A 195 -4.41 -8.97 -35.33
CA ALA A 195 -4.84 -10.08 -36.19
C ALA A 195 -5.51 -11.19 -35.37
N GLU A 196 -4.94 -11.59 -34.23
CA GLU A 196 -5.55 -12.62 -33.40
C GLU A 196 -6.84 -12.15 -32.72
N ALA A 197 -6.92 -10.87 -32.32
CA ALA A 197 -8.16 -10.31 -31.80
C ALA A 197 -9.28 -10.34 -32.87
N LYS A 198 -8.97 -9.96 -34.11
CA LYS A 198 -9.92 -10.05 -35.24
C LYS A 198 -10.37 -11.48 -35.49
N GLN A 199 -9.42 -12.42 -35.54
CA GLN A 199 -9.74 -13.81 -35.84
C GLN A 199 -10.68 -14.41 -34.79
N ARG A 200 -10.44 -14.15 -33.49
CA ARG A 200 -11.34 -14.59 -32.42
C ARG A 200 -12.73 -13.94 -32.47
N LEU A 201 -12.86 -12.73 -32.99
CA LEU A 201 -14.15 -12.08 -33.21
C LEU A 201 -14.90 -12.71 -34.40
N VAL A 202 -14.20 -12.99 -35.51
CA VAL A 202 -14.77 -13.64 -36.70
C VAL A 202 -15.24 -15.06 -36.37
N ASP A 203 -14.41 -15.87 -35.70
CA ASP A 203 -14.73 -17.25 -35.30
C ASP A 203 -15.98 -17.34 -34.39
N ARG A 204 -16.40 -16.22 -33.80
CA ARG A 204 -17.54 -16.11 -32.88
C ARG A 204 -18.75 -15.41 -33.50
N GLY A 205 -18.75 -15.18 -34.81
CA GLY A 205 -19.89 -14.68 -35.57
C GLY A 205 -19.90 -13.17 -35.82
N LEU A 206 -18.91 -12.42 -35.33
CA LEU A 206 -18.73 -10.99 -35.66
C LEU A 206 -17.95 -10.85 -36.98
N GLY A 207 -18.57 -11.29 -38.08
CA GLY A 207 -17.97 -11.24 -39.42
C GLY A 207 -17.55 -9.84 -39.88
N VAL A 208 -18.14 -8.78 -39.31
CA VAL A 208 -17.74 -7.38 -39.53
C VAL A 208 -16.27 -7.13 -39.15
N ALA A 209 -15.72 -7.89 -38.20
CA ALA A 209 -14.30 -7.78 -37.81
C ALA A 209 -13.33 -8.09 -38.96
N SER A 210 -13.76 -8.86 -39.96
CA SER A 210 -12.97 -9.13 -41.18
C SER A 210 -12.82 -7.91 -42.11
N LYS A 211 -13.69 -6.90 -41.96
CA LYS A 211 -13.63 -5.65 -42.74
C LYS A 211 -12.80 -4.55 -42.07
N ILE A 212 -12.37 -4.76 -40.83
CA ILE A 212 -11.44 -3.84 -40.16
C ILE A 212 -10.09 -3.94 -40.89
N PRO A 213 -9.54 -2.86 -41.47
CA PRO A 213 -8.26 -2.90 -42.17
C PRO A 213 -7.14 -3.42 -41.27
N ASP A 214 -6.18 -4.17 -41.80
CA ASP A 214 -4.97 -4.53 -41.07
C ASP A 214 -4.14 -3.27 -40.84
N VAL A 215 -4.27 -2.72 -39.64
CA VAL A 215 -3.49 -1.56 -39.24
C VAL A 215 -2.12 -2.08 -38.82
N HIS A 216 -1.19 -2.11 -39.76
CA HIS A 216 0.25 -2.12 -39.46
C HIS A 216 0.59 -0.79 -38.81
N THR A 217 0.28 -0.68 -37.52
CA THR A 217 0.57 0.54 -36.78
C THR A 217 1.99 0.41 -36.30
N ASP A 218 2.92 0.95 -37.07
CA ASP A 218 4.27 1.23 -36.59
C ASP A 218 4.15 2.35 -35.56
N PHE A 219 3.76 1.98 -34.34
CA PHE A 219 3.58 2.92 -33.24
C PHE A 219 4.98 3.42 -32.87
N THR A 220 5.37 4.55 -33.46
CA THR A 220 6.62 5.26 -33.15
C THR A 220 6.42 5.95 -31.80
N ILE A 221 6.44 5.12 -30.75
CA ILE A 221 6.40 5.43 -29.32
C ILE A 221 7.14 6.70 -28.93
N VAL A 222 8.41 6.68 -29.31
CA VAL A 222 9.48 7.37 -28.61
C VAL A 222 10.61 7.66 -29.58
N THR A 223 10.97 8.94 -29.73
CA THR A 223 12.19 9.38 -30.40
C THR A 223 13.44 8.81 -29.72
N SER A 224 14.43 8.42 -30.53
CA SER A 224 15.67 7.71 -30.11
C SER A 224 16.35 8.27 -28.84
N ASP A 225 16.39 9.59 -28.67
CA ASP A 225 17.00 10.25 -27.51
C ASP A 225 16.34 9.93 -26.15
N SER A 226 15.04 9.59 -26.16
CA SER A 226 14.30 9.27 -24.93
C SER A 226 14.36 7.79 -24.58
N ILE A 227 14.66 6.90 -25.53
CA ILE A 227 14.76 5.45 -25.28
C ILE A 227 15.91 5.15 -24.31
N GLY A 228 17.06 5.82 -24.48
CA GLY A 228 18.19 5.70 -23.55
C GLY A 228 17.83 6.14 -22.12
N LYS A 229 17.03 7.20 -21.98
CA LYS A 229 16.55 7.70 -20.68
C LYS A 229 15.55 6.74 -20.04
N ILE A 230 14.62 6.19 -20.82
CA ILE A 230 13.63 5.22 -20.35
C ILE A 230 14.32 3.93 -19.91
N LYS A 231 15.26 3.38 -20.69
CA LYS A 231 16.02 2.17 -20.30
C LYS A 231 16.84 2.39 -19.03
N LYS A 232 17.52 3.54 -18.91
CA LYS A 232 18.24 3.91 -17.67
C LYS A 232 17.29 4.05 -16.49
N GLY A 233 16.15 4.72 -16.69
CA GLY A 233 15.11 4.90 -15.68
C GLY A 233 14.51 3.56 -15.22
N PHE A 234 14.24 2.64 -16.15
CA PHE A 234 13.75 1.31 -15.85
C PHE A 234 14.78 0.47 -15.08
N ARG A 235 16.07 0.52 -15.45
CA ARG A 235 17.14 -0.13 -14.69
C ARG A 235 17.29 0.47 -13.29
N LEU A 236 17.18 1.79 -13.16
CA LEU A 236 17.16 2.45 -11.86
C LEU A 236 15.94 2.03 -11.05
N LEU A 237 14.77 1.91 -11.68
CA LEU A 237 13.55 1.46 -11.04
C LEU A 237 13.66 0.01 -10.55
N GLN A 238 14.20 -0.90 -11.36
CA GLN A 238 14.45 -2.29 -10.95
C GLN A 238 15.42 -2.36 -9.75
N LEU A 239 16.47 -1.52 -9.76
CA LEU A 239 17.39 -1.43 -8.64
C LEU A 239 16.68 -0.88 -7.39
N MET A 240 15.97 0.24 -7.51
CA MET A 240 15.29 0.87 -6.38
C MET A 240 14.13 0.02 -5.85
N GLY A 241 13.42 -0.72 -6.69
CA GLY A 241 12.29 -1.57 -6.30
C GLY A 241 12.68 -2.62 -5.26
N VAL A 242 13.88 -3.19 -5.36
CA VAL A 242 14.39 -4.18 -4.40
C VAL A 242 15.21 -3.52 -3.29
N TRP A 243 16.10 -2.58 -3.63
CA TRP A 243 17.07 -2.06 -2.67
C TRP A 243 16.51 -0.95 -1.77
N LEU A 244 15.57 -0.14 -2.25
CA LEU A 244 15.00 0.95 -1.46
C LEU A 244 14.20 0.46 -0.23
N PRO A 245 13.39 -0.62 -0.27
CA PRO A 245 12.78 -1.17 0.93
C PRO A 245 13.81 -1.71 1.92
N ILE A 246 14.83 -2.41 1.42
CA ILE A 246 15.93 -2.95 2.25
C ILE A 246 16.66 -1.80 2.93
N LEU A 247 17.04 -0.75 2.19
CA LEU A 247 17.71 0.42 2.72
C LEU A 247 16.84 1.14 3.77
N THR A 248 15.53 1.25 3.52
CA THR A 248 14.59 1.85 4.48
C THR A 248 14.57 1.07 5.79
N LEU A 249 14.54 -0.27 5.73
CA LEU A 249 14.60 -1.12 6.93
C LEU A 249 15.96 -1.05 7.65
N VAL A 250 17.07 -1.00 6.91
CA VAL A 250 18.40 -0.84 7.49
C VAL A 250 18.52 0.52 8.20
N LEU A 251 18.07 1.61 7.57
CA LEU A 251 18.05 2.93 8.18
C LEU A 251 17.15 2.98 9.41
N ALA A 252 15.99 2.31 9.37
CA ALA A 252 15.12 2.16 10.54
C ALA A 252 15.85 1.44 11.70
N ALA A 253 16.56 0.35 11.43
CA ALA A 253 17.34 -0.37 12.43
C ALA A 253 18.48 0.50 13.00
N VAL A 254 19.24 1.18 12.13
CA VAL A 254 20.32 2.09 12.54
C VAL A 254 19.78 3.24 13.40
N ALA A 255 18.59 3.77 13.08
CA ALA A 255 17.96 4.84 13.85
C ALA A 255 17.70 4.40 15.29
N VAL A 256 17.20 3.17 15.46
CA VAL A 256 16.94 2.56 16.76
C VAL A 256 18.25 2.27 17.50
N LEU A 257 19.28 1.78 16.82
CA LEU A 257 20.57 1.44 17.43
C LEU A 257 21.36 2.68 17.91
N LEU A 258 21.31 3.79 17.17
CA LEU A 258 21.95 5.05 17.53
C LEU A 258 21.24 5.79 18.67
N ALA A 259 19.94 5.54 18.85
CA ALA A 259 19.15 6.23 19.84
C ALA A 259 19.57 5.86 21.28
N VAL A 260 19.75 6.90 22.10
CA VAL A 260 20.03 6.76 23.55
C VAL A 260 18.91 5.99 24.26
N ARG A 261 17.66 6.10 23.76
CA ARG A 261 16.49 5.38 24.27
C ARG A 261 15.89 4.50 23.17
N LYS A 262 16.51 3.34 22.92
CA LYS A 262 16.17 2.40 21.84
C LYS A 262 14.66 2.09 21.74
N ARG A 263 13.98 1.89 22.87
CA ARG A 263 12.53 1.62 22.90
C ARG A 263 11.68 2.79 22.38
N ARG A 264 11.96 4.03 22.81
CA ARG A 264 11.24 5.20 22.30
C ARG A 264 11.52 5.46 20.82
N ALA A 265 12.74 5.16 20.38
CA ALA A 265 13.08 5.23 18.96
C ALA A 265 12.32 4.18 18.15
N LEU A 266 12.15 2.96 18.65
CA LEU A 266 11.37 1.91 17.98
C LEU A 266 9.89 2.31 17.82
N VAL A 267 9.29 2.90 18.86
CA VAL A 267 7.94 3.49 18.78
C VAL A 267 7.89 4.60 17.72
N ALA A 268 8.84 5.53 17.75
CA ALA A 268 8.90 6.64 16.80
C ALA A 268 9.09 6.16 15.35
N VAL A 269 9.93 5.15 15.11
CA VAL A 269 10.13 4.52 13.80
C VAL A 269 8.84 3.85 13.32
N GLY A 270 8.18 3.05 14.16
CA GLY A 270 6.93 2.38 13.80
C GLY A 270 5.83 3.37 13.42
N ILE A 271 5.69 4.45 14.19
CA ILE A 271 4.76 5.55 13.87
C ILE A 271 5.18 6.27 12.58
N ALA A 272 6.46 6.59 12.41
CA ALA A 272 6.96 7.27 11.22
C ALA A 272 6.69 6.48 9.92
N ILE A 273 6.92 5.16 9.95
CA ILE A 273 6.59 4.24 8.85
C ILE A 273 5.07 4.25 8.58
N ALA A 274 4.25 4.14 9.63
CA ALA A 274 2.80 4.15 9.49
C ALA A 274 2.28 5.48 8.92
N VAL A 275 2.81 6.61 9.38
CA VAL A 275 2.46 7.96 8.86
C VAL A 275 2.90 8.10 7.41
N GLY A 276 4.12 7.69 7.05
CA GLY A 276 4.61 7.73 5.67
C GLY A 276 3.71 6.92 4.72
N ALA A 277 3.34 5.70 5.12
CA ALA A 277 2.40 4.88 4.35
C ALA A 277 0.98 5.48 4.28
N ALA A 278 0.49 6.10 5.37
CA ALA A 278 -0.81 6.77 5.39
C ALA A 278 -0.86 7.97 4.44
N ILE A 279 0.21 8.78 4.37
CA ILE A 279 0.34 9.90 3.42
C ILE A 279 0.22 9.38 1.99
N LEU A 280 0.89 8.28 1.64
CA LEU A 280 0.74 7.65 0.33
C LEU A 280 -0.70 7.19 0.08
N GLY A 281 -1.34 6.56 1.07
CA GLY A 281 -2.75 6.16 0.97
C GLY A 281 -3.70 7.32 0.67
N ILE A 282 -3.51 8.46 1.35
CA ILE A 282 -4.24 9.71 1.10
C ILE A 282 -3.93 10.25 -0.29
N GLY A 283 -2.67 10.23 -0.70
CA GLY A 283 -2.23 10.64 -2.04
C GLY A 283 -2.91 9.83 -3.14
N LEU A 284 -3.04 8.51 -2.99
CA LEU A 284 -3.76 7.65 -3.94
C LEU A 284 -5.26 7.94 -3.99
N TRP A 285 -5.87 8.30 -2.87
CA TRP A 285 -7.27 8.71 -2.83
C TRP A 285 -7.48 10.07 -3.53
N ALA A 286 -6.64 11.06 -3.23
CA ALA A 286 -6.71 12.39 -3.83
C ALA A 286 -6.40 12.37 -5.33
N PHE A 287 -5.37 11.62 -5.73
CA PHE A 287 -5.00 11.47 -7.14
C PHE A 287 -6.12 10.83 -7.96
N ARG A 288 -6.88 9.88 -7.38
CA ARG A 288 -8.04 9.30 -8.05
C ARG A 288 -9.09 10.37 -8.41
N ALA A 289 -9.37 11.30 -7.52
CA ALA A 289 -10.33 12.38 -7.77
C ALA A 289 -9.84 13.28 -8.92
N ILE A 290 -8.58 13.74 -8.86
CA ILE A 290 -7.97 14.57 -9.89
C ILE A 290 -7.92 13.86 -11.26
N TYR A 291 -7.56 12.58 -11.25
CA TYR A 291 -7.50 11.75 -12.45
C TYR A 291 -8.86 11.65 -13.13
N LEU A 292 -9.94 11.39 -12.36
CA LEU A 292 -11.28 11.22 -12.92
C LEU A 292 -11.89 12.55 -13.39
N ASP A 293 -11.61 13.65 -12.69
CA ASP A 293 -12.06 14.99 -13.08
C ASP A 293 -11.37 15.50 -14.36
N GLY A 294 -10.15 15.02 -14.63
CA GLY A 294 -9.38 15.38 -15.83
C GLY A 294 -9.71 14.56 -17.08
N LEU A 295 -10.67 13.63 -17.02
CA LEU A 295 -11.00 12.78 -18.17
C LEU A 295 -11.81 13.54 -19.23
N PRO A 296 -11.51 13.37 -20.53
CA PRO A 296 -12.35 13.86 -21.61
C PRO A 296 -13.78 13.29 -21.54
N SER A 297 -14.77 14.05 -22.03
CA SER A 297 -16.19 13.66 -22.04
C SER A 297 -16.48 12.36 -22.77
N GLU A 298 -15.60 11.94 -23.66
CA GLU A 298 -15.74 10.72 -24.48
C GLU A 298 -15.33 9.46 -23.71
N VAL A 299 -14.65 9.59 -22.57
CA VAL A 299 -14.15 8.48 -21.76
C VAL A 299 -15.13 8.18 -20.62
N SER A 300 -15.53 6.91 -20.49
CA SER A 300 -16.33 6.46 -19.35
C SER A 300 -15.57 6.62 -18.04
N GLN A 301 -15.99 7.56 -17.20
CA GLN A 301 -15.42 7.76 -15.86
C GLN A 301 -15.46 6.49 -14.99
N PRO A 302 -16.57 5.72 -14.92
CA PRO A 302 -16.61 4.47 -14.16
C PRO A 302 -15.56 3.44 -14.63
N ALA A 303 -15.43 3.25 -15.94
CA ALA A 303 -14.45 2.30 -16.50
C ALA A 303 -13.00 2.73 -16.21
N ALA A 304 -12.71 4.03 -16.35
CA ALA A 304 -11.41 4.59 -15.99
C ALA A 304 -11.12 4.43 -14.48
N GLY A 305 -12.14 4.59 -13.64
CA GLY A 305 -12.08 4.32 -12.21
C GLY A 305 -11.73 2.87 -11.92
N ALA A 306 -12.36 1.91 -12.60
CA ALA A 306 -12.06 0.49 -12.46
C ALA A 306 -10.60 0.17 -12.83
N VAL A 307 -10.09 0.73 -13.93
CA VAL A 307 -8.68 0.58 -14.35
C VAL A 307 -7.73 1.14 -13.31
N TYR A 308 -7.97 2.36 -12.83
CA TYR A 308 -7.18 2.96 -11.75
C TYR A 308 -7.19 2.09 -10.51
N ASP A 309 -8.39 1.65 -10.10
CA ASP A 309 -8.57 0.90 -8.88
C ASP A 309 -7.92 -0.49 -8.93
N ALA A 310 -7.87 -1.11 -10.12
CA ALA A 310 -7.09 -2.32 -10.39
C ALA A 310 -5.58 -2.06 -10.26
N LEU A 311 -5.04 -1.05 -10.95
CA LEU A 311 -3.61 -0.73 -10.94
C LEU A 311 -3.06 -0.46 -9.54
N VAL A 312 -3.80 0.31 -8.73
CA VAL A 312 -3.35 0.67 -7.36
C VAL A 312 -3.81 -0.33 -6.30
N ARG A 313 -4.49 -1.42 -6.67
CA ARG A 313 -5.00 -2.43 -5.71
C ARG A 313 -3.89 -3.01 -4.84
N PHE A 314 -2.80 -3.45 -5.48
CA PHE A 314 -1.65 -4.02 -4.77
C PHE A 314 -0.95 -2.96 -3.89
N LEU A 315 -0.84 -1.73 -4.41
CA LEU A 315 -0.23 -0.63 -3.67
C LEU A 315 -1.06 -0.26 -2.41
N ARG A 316 -2.40 -0.21 -2.52
CA ARG A 316 -3.29 0.01 -1.36
C ARG A 316 -3.21 -1.13 -0.34
N THR A 317 -3.03 -2.36 -0.80
CA THR A 317 -2.82 -3.53 0.07
C THR A 317 -1.51 -3.40 0.84
N THR A 318 -0.43 -3.05 0.14
CA THR A 318 0.89 -2.78 0.74
C THR A 318 0.83 -1.66 1.77
N VAL A 319 0.16 -0.53 1.45
CA VAL A 319 -0.04 0.59 2.39
C VAL A 319 -0.73 0.12 3.68
N ARG A 320 -1.83 -0.65 3.58
CA ARG A 320 -2.54 -1.18 4.75
C ARG A 320 -1.67 -2.11 5.59
N MET A 321 -0.91 -2.99 4.95
CA MET A 321 0.01 -3.90 5.62
C MET A 321 1.10 -3.13 6.38
N VAL A 322 1.75 -2.16 5.73
CA VAL A 322 2.83 -1.36 6.32
C VAL A 322 2.32 -0.50 7.49
N ILE A 323 1.15 0.13 7.35
CA ILE A 323 0.52 0.87 8.46
C ILE A 323 0.30 -0.06 9.65
N THR A 324 -0.28 -1.24 9.40
CA THR A 324 -0.62 -2.15 10.48
C THR A 324 0.63 -2.69 11.18
N VAL A 325 1.64 -3.13 10.43
CA VAL A 325 2.92 -3.58 11.01
C VAL A 325 3.60 -2.44 11.78
N GLY A 326 3.64 -1.23 11.23
CA GLY A 326 4.23 -0.06 11.91
C GLY A 326 3.53 0.27 13.23
N VAL A 327 2.19 0.24 13.24
CA VAL A 327 1.39 0.45 14.46
C VAL A 327 1.57 -0.68 15.46
N LEU A 328 1.54 -1.95 15.04
CA LEU A 328 1.76 -3.10 15.92
C LEU A 328 3.15 -3.06 16.57
N VAL A 329 4.19 -2.76 15.79
CA VAL A 329 5.57 -2.59 16.31
C VAL A 329 5.62 -1.44 17.31
N ALA A 330 4.98 -0.31 17.00
CA ALA A 330 4.93 0.83 17.91
C ALA A 330 4.20 0.50 19.22
N LEU A 331 3.06 -0.19 19.16
CA LEU A 331 2.29 -0.61 20.34
C LEU A 331 3.06 -1.63 21.18
N ALA A 332 3.65 -2.66 20.57
CA ALA A 332 4.44 -3.66 21.27
C ALA A 332 5.67 -3.03 21.96
N ALA A 333 6.36 -2.12 21.27
CA ALA A 333 7.49 -1.38 21.83
C ALA A 333 7.08 -0.42 22.95
N TRP A 334 5.88 0.13 22.88
CA TRP A 334 5.33 1.04 23.88
C TRP A 334 4.89 0.28 25.14
N LEU A 335 4.14 -0.82 25.00
CA LEU A 335 3.64 -1.65 26.10
C LEU A 335 4.75 -2.33 26.89
N THR A 336 5.86 -2.69 26.23
CA THR A 336 7.03 -3.28 26.88
C THR A 336 7.96 -2.24 27.53
N GLY A 337 7.62 -0.94 27.52
CA GLY A 337 8.50 0.16 27.96
C GLY A 337 8.22 0.73 29.36
N GLU A 338 9.27 1.03 30.14
CA GLU A 338 9.22 1.62 31.49
C GLU A 338 8.96 3.15 31.51
N GLY A 339 8.24 3.70 30.53
CA GLY A 339 8.01 5.15 30.45
C GLY A 339 6.91 5.64 31.40
N ARG A 340 7.07 6.75 32.13
CA ARG A 340 6.10 7.33 33.10
C ARG A 340 4.63 7.49 32.64
N ALA A 341 4.37 7.50 31.34
CA ALA A 341 3.01 7.52 30.76
C ALA A 341 2.51 6.09 30.47
N ALA A 342 3.37 5.23 29.91
CA ALA A 342 3.10 3.82 29.73
C ALA A 342 2.93 3.13 31.09
N THR A 343 3.78 3.40 32.09
CA THR A 343 3.64 2.87 33.44
C THR A 343 2.43 3.41 34.17
N ARG A 344 1.92 4.62 33.87
CA ARG A 344 0.67 5.14 34.47
C ARG A 344 -0.57 4.48 33.88
N VAL A 345 -0.62 4.36 32.55
CA VAL A 345 -1.71 3.62 31.88
C VAL A 345 -1.65 2.15 32.29
N MET A 346 -0.45 1.55 32.30
CA MET A 346 -0.21 0.17 32.73
C MET A 346 -0.42 -0.04 34.23
N SER A 347 -0.13 0.93 35.11
CA SER A 347 -0.43 0.82 36.55
C SER A 347 -1.91 0.98 36.84
N MET A 348 -2.62 1.81 36.07
CA MET A 348 -4.07 1.96 36.16
C MET A 348 -4.77 0.70 35.61
N TRP A 349 -4.26 0.13 34.52
CA TRP A 349 -4.69 -1.16 33.98
C TRP A 349 -4.37 -2.32 34.92
N ARG A 350 -3.12 -2.49 35.35
CA ARG A 350 -2.69 -3.50 36.34
C ARG A 350 -3.41 -3.34 37.67
N GLY A 351 -3.66 -2.11 38.10
CA GLY A 351 -4.39 -1.81 39.33
C GLY A 351 -5.88 -2.15 39.22
N GLY A 352 -6.52 -1.85 38.08
CA GLY A 352 -7.91 -2.24 37.83
C GLY A 352 -8.09 -3.75 37.66
N ILE A 353 -7.19 -4.40 36.91
CA ILE A 353 -7.17 -5.85 36.70
C ILE A 353 -6.82 -6.58 38.01
N GLY A 354 -5.86 -6.06 38.79
CA GLY A 354 -5.50 -6.58 40.10
C GLY A 354 -6.65 -6.46 41.10
N ALA A 355 -7.34 -5.32 41.14
CA ALA A 355 -8.52 -5.14 42.00
C ALA A 355 -9.66 -6.11 41.64
N VAL A 356 -9.86 -6.41 40.35
CA VAL A 356 -10.83 -7.41 39.89
C VAL A 356 -10.38 -8.84 40.23
N ARG A 357 -9.08 -9.14 40.12
CA ARG A 357 -8.49 -10.44 40.49
C ARG A 357 -8.57 -10.72 41.99
N ASP A 358 -8.29 -9.70 42.80
CA ASP A 358 -8.38 -9.75 44.26
C ASP A 358 -9.83 -9.87 44.71
N ALA A 359 -10.75 -9.13 44.07
CA ALA A 359 -12.19 -9.27 44.31
C ALA A 359 -12.76 -10.63 43.87
N ALA A 360 -12.14 -11.27 42.87
CA ALA A 360 -12.48 -12.63 42.42
C ALA A 360 -11.81 -13.74 43.25
N GLY A 361 -10.88 -13.41 44.16
CA GLY A 361 -10.19 -14.37 45.02
C GLY A 361 -9.19 -15.31 44.31
N LEU A 362 -8.68 -14.90 43.14
CA LEU A 362 -7.84 -15.74 42.27
C LEU A 362 -6.32 -15.49 42.44
N THR A 363 -5.83 -15.41 43.68
CA THR A 363 -4.40 -15.20 43.97
C THR A 363 -3.67 -16.52 44.28
N GLY A 364 -2.48 -16.75 43.70
CA GLY A 364 -1.58 -17.84 44.11
C GLY A 364 -1.69 -19.20 43.39
N GLY A 365 -2.11 -19.26 42.12
CA GLY A 365 -2.14 -20.51 41.34
C GLY A 365 -0.82 -20.84 40.60
N PRO A 366 -0.49 -22.13 40.34
CA PRO A 366 0.71 -22.53 39.58
C PRO A 366 0.75 -21.98 38.15
N VAL A 367 -0.40 -21.59 37.61
CA VAL A 367 -0.54 -20.94 36.31
C VAL A 367 0.12 -19.55 36.30
N GLY A 368 0.03 -18.78 37.38
CA GLY A 368 0.55 -17.41 37.42
C GLY A 368 2.08 -17.33 37.39
N ALA A 369 2.74 -18.19 38.17
CA ALA A 369 4.20 -18.31 38.19
C ALA A 369 4.79 -18.87 36.88
N TRP A 370 3.99 -19.62 36.11
CA TRP A 370 4.39 -20.08 34.78
C TRP A 370 4.24 -18.96 33.73
N VAL A 371 3.13 -18.22 33.76
CA VAL A 371 2.89 -17.08 32.86
C VAL A 371 3.95 -16.00 33.07
N HIS A 372 4.35 -15.70 34.31
CA HIS A 372 5.42 -14.74 34.60
C HIS A 372 6.74 -15.10 33.90
N ARG A 373 7.16 -16.36 33.99
CA ARG A 373 8.37 -16.87 33.31
C ARG A 373 8.23 -16.89 31.80
N ALA A 374 7.05 -17.22 31.29
CA ALA A 374 6.79 -17.34 29.85
C ALA A 374 6.36 -16.03 29.19
N LYS A 375 6.16 -14.94 29.94
CA LYS A 375 5.52 -13.68 29.50
C LYS A 375 6.11 -13.11 28.22
N SER A 376 7.44 -13.10 28.11
CA SER A 376 8.11 -12.59 26.90
C SER A 376 7.79 -13.45 25.67
N TRP A 377 7.80 -14.78 25.82
CA TRP A 377 7.44 -15.73 24.75
C TRP A 377 5.95 -15.65 24.38
N LEU A 378 5.08 -15.49 25.37
CA LEU A 378 3.64 -15.38 25.18
C LEU A 378 3.27 -14.10 24.42
N ASN A 379 3.91 -12.98 24.77
CA ASN A 379 3.75 -11.72 24.04
C ASN A 379 4.24 -11.83 22.59
N TRP A 380 5.38 -12.49 22.35
CA TRP A 380 5.86 -12.76 20.98
C TRP A 380 4.91 -13.67 20.20
N THR A 381 4.26 -14.61 20.87
CA THR A 381 3.24 -15.49 20.25
C THR A 381 2.01 -14.70 19.81
N VAL A 382 1.50 -13.78 20.64
CA VAL A 382 0.37 -12.90 20.26
C VAL A 382 0.71 -12.04 19.05
N VAL A 383 1.93 -11.49 18.99
CA VAL A 383 2.40 -10.72 17.83
C VAL A 383 2.52 -11.60 16.58
N ALA A 384 3.11 -12.79 16.72
CA ALA A 384 3.27 -13.73 15.62
C ALA A 384 1.91 -14.20 15.07
N VAL A 385 0.96 -14.54 15.94
CA VAL A 385 -0.41 -14.95 15.57
C VAL A 385 -1.15 -13.80 14.88
N SER A 386 -1.07 -12.57 15.40
CA SER A 386 -1.70 -11.40 14.76
C SER A 386 -1.12 -11.13 13.38
N ALA A 387 0.21 -11.28 13.22
CA ALA A 387 0.89 -11.14 11.94
C ALA A 387 0.51 -12.24 10.94
N VAL A 388 0.43 -13.50 11.39
CA VAL A 388 0.01 -14.64 10.54
C VAL A 388 -1.45 -14.51 10.12
N ILE A 389 -2.36 -14.12 11.02
CA ILE A 389 -3.77 -13.88 10.69
C ILE A 389 -3.89 -12.78 9.62
N MET A 390 -3.11 -11.69 9.73
CA MET A 390 -3.08 -10.65 8.71
C MET A 390 -2.50 -11.12 7.37
N LEU A 391 -1.48 -11.97 7.40
CA LEU A 391 -0.80 -12.48 6.21
C LEU A 391 -1.69 -13.45 5.41
N VAL A 392 -2.47 -14.27 6.10
CA VAL A 392 -3.33 -15.30 5.50
C VAL A 392 -4.67 -14.72 5.02
N TRP A 393 -5.08 -13.54 5.51
CA TRP A 393 -6.36 -12.94 5.19
C TRP A 393 -6.29 -12.07 3.93
N ASP A 394 -6.77 -12.58 2.79
CA ASP A 394 -6.69 -11.93 1.47
C ASP A 394 -7.42 -10.56 1.36
N ARG A 395 -8.34 -10.25 2.28
CA ARG A 395 -9.12 -8.99 2.30
C ARG A 395 -9.43 -8.51 3.73
N PRO A 396 -8.46 -8.04 4.51
CA PRO A 396 -8.76 -7.46 5.80
C PRO A 396 -9.43 -6.11 5.55
N THR A 397 -10.72 -6.03 5.82
CA THR A 397 -11.41 -4.73 5.90
C THR A 397 -10.80 -3.94 7.06
N GLY A 398 -10.85 -2.60 7.02
CA GLY A 398 -10.29 -1.78 8.10
C GLY A 398 -10.84 -2.15 9.49
N VAL A 399 -12.08 -2.63 9.53
CA VAL A 399 -12.74 -3.17 10.74
C VAL A 399 -12.06 -4.45 11.24
N VAL A 400 -11.69 -5.38 10.36
CA VAL A 400 -10.97 -6.61 10.73
C VAL A 400 -9.60 -6.27 11.33
N ILE A 401 -8.90 -5.28 10.79
CA ILE A 401 -7.62 -4.81 11.33
C ILE A 401 -7.79 -4.28 12.76
N VAL A 402 -8.82 -3.47 12.99
CA VAL A 402 -9.16 -2.95 14.32
C VAL A 402 -9.51 -4.10 15.27
N TRP A 403 -10.27 -5.10 14.83
CA TRP A 403 -10.59 -6.26 15.66
C TRP A 403 -9.37 -7.12 15.97
N ILE A 404 -8.45 -7.35 15.02
CA ILE A 404 -7.20 -8.08 15.26
C ILE A 404 -6.35 -7.32 16.28
N ALA A 405 -6.22 -6.00 16.12
CA ALA A 405 -5.51 -5.16 17.07
C ALA A 405 -6.18 -5.19 18.46
N LEU A 406 -7.50 -5.13 18.53
CA LEU A 406 -8.27 -5.22 19.77
C LEU A 406 -8.10 -6.61 20.43
N CYS A 407 -8.16 -7.69 19.66
CA CYS A 407 -7.94 -9.05 20.14
C CYS A 407 -6.51 -9.23 20.66
N ALA A 408 -5.51 -8.67 19.98
CA ALA A 408 -4.13 -8.67 20.44
C ALA A 408 -4.00 -7.90 21.77
N LEU A 409 -4.65 -6.72 21.89
CA LEU A 409 -4.70 -5.95 23.13
C LEU A 409 -5.38 -6.72 24.27
N ILE A 410 -6.49 -7.41 23.99
CA ILE A 410 -7.17 -8.28 24.96
C ILE A 410 -6.27 -9.45 25.35
N ALA A 411 -5.60 -10.10 24.40
CA ALA A 411 -4.67 -11.19 24.70
C ALA A 411 -3.52 -10.70 25.60
N PHE A 412 -2.95 -9.53 25.31
CA PHE A 412 -1.97 -8.91 26.22
C PHE A 412 -2.57 -8.61 27.60
N ALA A 413 -3.83 -8.17 27.67
CA ALA A 413 -4.55 -7.94 28.93
C ALA A 413 -4.69 -9.23 29.76
N VAL A 414 -5.03 -10.35 29.11
CA VAL A 414 -5.20 -11.65 29.75
C VAL A 414 -3.86 -12.21 30.23
N ILE A 415 -2.82 -12.11 29.41
CA ILE A 415 -1.45 -12.50 29.80
C ILE A 415 -1.02 -11.73 31.05
N GLU A 416 -1.38 -10.45 31.14
CA GLU A 416 -1.10 -9.61 32.30
C GLU A 416 -1.99 -9.94 33.51
N PHE A 417 -3.27 -10.23 33.32
CA PHE A 417 -4.18 -10.66 34.40
C PHE A 417 -3.68 -11.94 35.08
N LEU A 418 -3.14 -12.87 34.28
CA LEU A 418 -2.58 -14.13 34.76
C LEU A 418 -1.17 -13.99 35.31
N ASP A 419 -0.51 -12.85 35.18
CA ASP A 419 0.84 -12.63 35.70
C ASP A 419 0.78 -12.37 37.22
N ASP A 420 1.30 -13.30 38.02
CA ASP A 420 1.35 -13.19 39.48
C ASP A 420 2.81 -13.36 39.95
N ASP A 421 3.36 -12.28 40.50
CA ASP A 421 4.74 -12.21 40.98
C ASP A 421 4.88 -12.80 42.40
N GLY A 422 3.79 -13.33 43.00
CA GLY A 422 3.79 -14.00 44.30
C GLY A 422 4.17 -13.11 45.49
N SER A 423 4.19 -11.79 45.31
CA SER A 423 4.56 -10.83 46.36
C SER A 423 3.32 -10.47 47.19
N PRO A 424 3.28 -10.77 48.50
CA PRO A 424 2.16 -10.37 49.35
C PRO A 424 2.08 -8.85 49.36
N HIS A 425 0.98 -8.29 48.87
CA HIS A 425 0.65 -6.89 49.11
C HIS A 425 0.42 -6.74 50.62
N MET A 426 1.43 -6.22 51.34
CA MET A 426 1.26 -5.82 52.73
C MET A 426 0.19 -4.72 52.76
N THR A 427 -1.03 -5.11 53.11
CA THR A 427 -2.12 -4.21 53.46
C THR A 427 -1.64 -3.30 54.59
N ALA A 428 -1.56 -2.00 54.31
CA ALA A 428 -1.31 -0.99 55.32
C ALA A 428 -2.36 -1.13 56.44
N ALA A 429 -1.91 -1.34 57.67
CA ALA A 429 -2.77 -1.38 58.85
C ALA A 429 -3.46 -0.01 59.03
N PRO A 430 -4.74 0.02 59.45
CA PRO A 430 -5.43 1.28 59.73
C PRO A 430 -4.75 1.95 60.93
N ALA A 431 -4.32 3.21 60.74
CA ALA A 431 -3.87 4.06 61.83
C ALA A 431 -5.06 4.30 62.78
N GLY A 432 -4.97 3.72 63.97
CA GLY A 432 -5.83 4.05 65.12
C GLY A 432 -5.36 5.30 65.84
#